data_AF-A0AAU2LP00-F1
#
_entry.id   AF-A0AAU2LP00-F1
#
_cell.length_a   1.000
_cell.length_b   1.000
_cell.length_c   1.000
_cell.angle_alpha   90.00
_cell.angle_beta   90.00
_cell.angle_gamma   90.00
#
_symmetry.space_group_name_H-M   'P 1'
#
loop_
_entity.id
_entity.type
_entity.pdbx_description
1 polymer ?
#
loop_
_entity_poly.entity_id
_entity_poly.type
_entity_poly.pdbx_seq_one_letter_code
_entity_poly.pdbx_strand_id
1 'polypeptide(L)'
;MAEESAPGLLGLGGIGAGVADAILAQAKALEVEFESMKDFKNRVDELLDKLDGSQAADKKLAHTTLPDGVLGHGFAEADALHKTYSTVHTQLQNLSKGLAGQIEALGIAILTAGKGYGGVDAETEARMRAIVAQAKKDYVPDRDPLVKEKEKEEAAQPTPTGEGKTGKGKI
;
A
#
# COMPACT_ATOMS: atom_id res chain seq x y z
N MET A 1 -21.37 29.29 54.74
CA MET A 1 -20.86 30.06 53.59
C MET A 1 -19.47 29.52 53.29
N ALA A 2 -19.30 28.97 52.09
CA ALA A 2 -18.06 28.41 51.59
C ALA A 2 -17.15 29.55 51.12
N GLU A 3 -15.86 29.46 51.41
CA GLU A 3 -14.84 30.12 50.60
C GLU A 3 -13.67 29.15 50.42
N GLU A 4 -13.50 28.76 49.16
CA GLU A 4 -12.40 28.03 48.58
C GLU A 4 -11.32 29.05 48.21
N SER A 5 -10.07 28.82 48.61
CA SER A 5 -8.93 29.56 48.06
C SER A 5 -7.78 28.58 47.87
N ALA A 6 -7.43 28.39 46.59
CA ALA A 6 -6.51 27.38 46.08
C ALA A 6 -5.03 27.69 46.39
N PRO A 7 -4.17 26.66 46.44
CA PRO A 7 -2.74 26.84 46.20
C PRO A 7 -2.36 26.42 44.77
N GLY A 8 -1.76 27.36 44.04
CA GLY A 8 -0.50 27.13 43.32
C GLY A 8 -0.53 26.33 42.02
N LEU A 9 -0.77 27.04 40.92
CA LEU A 9 -0.08 26.80 39.65
C LEU A 9 1.43 26.99 39.84
N LEU A 10 2.26 26.02 39.44
CA LEU A 10 3.46 26.17 38.59
C LEU A 10 4.42 24.99 38.73
N GLY A 11 4.50 24.20 37.67
CA GLY A 11 5.51 23.17 37.45
C GLY A 11 5.58 22.74 35.98
N LEU A 12 5.43 23.67 35.03
CA LEU A 12 5.68 23.46 33.60
C LEU A 12 7.19 23.51 33.35
N GLY A 13 7.89 22.43 33.67
CA GLY A 13 9.30 22.23 33.32
C GLY A 13 9.47 20.83 32.76
N GLY A 14 9.42 20.65 31.43
CA GLY A 14 9.69 19.35 30.84
C GLY A 14 9.31 19.11 29.38
N ILE A 15 8.67 20.05 28.67
CA ILE A 15 8.17 19.79 27.31
C ILE A 15 9.28 19.70 26.25
N GLY A 16 10.53 20.09 26.57
CA GLY A 16 11.64 20.09 25.60
C GLY A 16 12.32 18.73 25.39
N ALA A 17 12.44 17.91 26.44
CA ALA A 17 13.12 16.61 26.34
C ALA A 17 12.20 15.51 25.78
N GLY A 18 10.95 15.45 26.25
CA GLY A 18 10.00 14.40 25.85
C GLY A 18 9.61 14.44 24.37
N VAL A 19 9.64 15.62 23.74
CA VAL A 19 9.34 15.74 22.30
C VAL A 19 10.50 15.25 21.45
N ALA A 20 11.75 15.55 21.84
CA ALA A 20 12.93 15.05 21.12
C ALA A 20 13.04 13.51 21.21
N ASP A 21 12.80 12.94 22.40
CA ASP A 21 12.76 11.49 22.60
C ASP A 21 11.62 10.83 21.81
N ALA A 22 10.43 11.45 21.76
CA ALA A 22 9.31 10.93 20.98
C ALA A 22 9.58 10.96 19.46
N ILE A 23 10.28 11.98 18.95
CA ILE A 23 10.69 12.07 17.55
C ILE A 23 11.73 10.98 17.23
N LEU A 24 12.72 10.79 18.09
CA LEU A 24 13.73 9.73 17.95
C LEU A 24 13.09 8.33 17.97
N ALA A 25 12.13 8.09 18.84
CA ALA A 25 11.38 6.84 18.90
C ALA A 25 10.58 6.58 17.62
N GLN A 26 9.90 7.60 17.07
CA GLN A 26 9.20 7.49 15.79
C GLN A 26 10.15 7.22 14.62
N ALA A 27 11.30 7.91 14.56
CA ALA A 27 12.30 7.67 13.53
C ALA A 27 12.81 6.23 13.56
N LYS A 28 13.11 5.70 14.76
CA LYS A 28 13.51 4.30 14.93
C LYS A 28 12.41 3.32 14.54
N ALA A 29 11.15 3.61 14.86
CA ALA A 29 10.04 2.77 14.44
C ALA A 29 9.94 2.71 12.90
N LEU A 30 10.09 3.85 12.22
CA LEU A 30 10.09 3.91 10.75
C LEU A 30 11.27 3.15 10.13
N GLU A 31 12.46 3.19 10.73
CA GLU A 31 13.62 2.39 10.30
C GLU A 31 13.34 0.89 10.44
N VAL A 32 12.75 0.45 11.56
CA VAL A 32 12.39 -0.96 11.79
C VAL A 32 11.37 -1.43 10.77
N GLU A 33 10.33 -0.63 10.52
CA GLU A 33 9.32 -0.94 9.49
C GLU A 33 9.96 -1.01 8.09
N PHE A 34 10.86 -0.08 7.76
CA PHE A 34 11.58 -0.07 6.50
C PHE A 34 12.40 -1.35 6.28
N GLU A 35 13.16 -1.80 7.28
CA GLU A 35 13.92 -3.05 7.20
C GLU A 35 12.99 -4.28 7.12
N SER A 36 11.89 -4.30 7.89
CA SER A 36 10.89 -5.38 7.83
C SER A 36 10.25 -5.51 6.44
N MET A 37 9.92 -4.38 5.80
CA MET A 37 9.40 -4.36 4.44
C MET A 37 10.43 -4.89 3.43
N LYS A 38 11.70 -4.52 3.59
CA LYS A 38 12.80 -5.01 2.75
C LYS A 38 13.00 -6.51 2.88
N ASP A 39 12.96 -7.04 4.11
CA ASP A 39 13.03 -8.47 4.37
C ASP A 39 11.85 -9.23 3.74
N PHE A 40 10.64 -8.68 3.85
CA PHE A 40 9.47 -9.26 3.20
C PHE A 40 9.63 -9.27 1.67
N LYS A 41 10.14 -8.19 1.07
CA LYS A 41 10.44 -8.14 -0.37
C LYS A 41 11.44 -9.22 -0.78
N ASN A 42 12.54 -9.36 -0.04
CA ASN A 42 13.56 -10.36 -0.33
C ASN A 42 12.96 -11.77 -0.33
N ARG A 43 12.08 -12.07 0.64
CA ARG A 43 11.38 -13.37 0.68
C ARG A 43 10.48 -13.59 -0.53
N VAL A 44 9.77 -12.56 -0.98
CA VAL A 44 8.93 -12.65 -2.19
C VAL A 44 9.78 -12.85 -3.45
N ASP A 45 10.91 -12.15 -3.55
CA ASP A 45 11.85 -12.30 -4.67
C ASP A 45 12.48 -13.71 -4.68
N GLU A 46 12.88 -14.24 -3.53
CA GLU A 46 13.36 -15.62 -3.42
C GLU A 46 12.30 -16.64 -3.84
N LEU A 47 11.02 -16.39 -3.54
CA LEU A 47 9.92 -17.25 -3.99
C LEU A 47 9.76 -17.19 -5.52
N LEU A 48 9.90 -16.01 -6.12
CA LEU A 48 9.90 -15.86 -7.58
C LEU A 48 11.07 -16.62 -8.22
N ASP A 49 12.28 -16.47 -7.70
CA ASP A 49 13.47 -17.18 -8.20
C ASP A 49 13.31 -18.71 -8.11
N LYS A 50 12.76 -19.21 -6.99
CA LYS A 50 12.47 -20.64 -6.82
C LYS A 50 11.41 -21.12 -7.82
N LEU A 51 10.42 -20.29 -8.09
CA LEU A 51 9.32 -20.61 -9.00
C LEU A 51 9.82 -20.62 -10.46
N ASP A 52 10.63 -19.66 -10.86
CA ASP A 52 11.31 -19.58 -12.17
C ASP A 52 12.34 -20.70 -12.38
N GLY A 53 12.98 -21.17 -11.31
CA GLY A 53 13.88 -22.32 -11.33
C GLY A 53 13.16 -23.68 -11.36
N SER A 54 11.85 -23.71 -11.15
CA SER A 54 11.06 -24.93 -11.05
C SER A 54 10.90 -25.65 -12.39
N GLN A 55 10.59 -26.94 -12.35
CA GLN A 55 10.17 -27.72 -13.52
C GLN A 55 8.86 -27.20 -14.14
N ALA A 56 8.09 -26.43 -13.36
CA ALA A 56 6.87 -25.76 -13.80
C ALA A 56 7.14 -24.43 -14.54
N ALA A 57 8.39 -23.96 -14.63
CA ALA A 57 8.71 -22.73 -15.35
C ALA A 57 8.42 -22.89 -16.86
N ASP A 58 7.90 -21.83 -17.49
CA ASP A 58 7.44 -21.85 -18.89
C ASP A 58 8.51 -22.40 -19.86
N LYS A 59 9.78 -22.06 -19.63
CA LYS A 59 10.93 -22.53 -20.43
C LYS A 59 11.18 -24.03 -20.27
N LYS A 60 10.96 -24.58 -19.07
CA LYS A 60 11.15 -26.00 -18.74
C LYS A 60 9.96 -26.82 -19.21
N LEU A 61 8.74 -26.31 -19.04
CA LEU A 61 7.53 -26.92 -19.58
C LEU A 61 7.60 -27.01 -21.11
N ALA A 62 7.93 -25.93 -21.82
CA ALA A 62 8.04 -25.97 -23.29
C ALA A 62 9.06 -27.02 -23.80
N HIS A 63 10.11 -27.31 -23.02
CA HIS A 63 11.10 -28.33 -23.34
C HIS A 63 10.70 -29.76 -22.92
N THR A 64 9.82 -29.90 -21.92
CA THR A 64 9.42 -31.21 -21.34
C THR A 64 8.03 -31.64 -21.82
N THR A 65 7.27 -30.75 -22.45
CA THR A 65 5.95 -31.05 -23.03
C THR A 65 6.20 -31.85 -24.30
N LEU A 66 5.85 -33.13 -24.25
CA LEU A 66 5.77 -33.98 -25.44
C LEU A 66 4.97 -33.26 -26.53
N PRO A 67 5.37 -33.34 -27.81
CA PRO A 67 4.65 -32.67 -28.88
C PRO A 67 3.18 -33.07 -28.86
N ASP A 68 2.33 -32.07 -29.13
CA ASP A 68 0.88 -32.18 -29.06
C ASP A 68 0.39 -33.42 -29.83
N GLY A 69 -0.33 -34.32 -29.16
CA GLY A 69 -0.84 -35.57 -29.76
C GLY A 69 -0.07 -36.86 -29.48
N VAL A 70 1.09 -36.85 -28.83
CA VAL A 70 1.84 -38.10 -28.51
C VAL A 70 1.15 -38.97 -27.45
N LEU A 71 0.37 -38.36 -26.55
CA LEU A 71 -0.38 -39.04 -25.48
C LEU A 71 -1.91 -38.92 -25.64
N GLY A 72 -2.39 -38.39 -26.77
CA GLY A 72 -3.77 -37.94 -26.96
C GLY A 72 -3.96 -36.45 -26.63
N HIS A 73 -5.01 -35.84 -27.17
CA HIS A 73 -5.33 -34.42 -26.93
C HIS A 73 -5.77 -34.17 -25.47
N GLY A 74 -5.29 -33.08 -24.87
CA GLY A 74 -5.96 -32.39 -23.76
C GLY A 74 -5.88 -33.07 -22.39
N PHE A 75 -4.75 -32.95 -21.70
CA PHE A 75 -4.71 -33.11 -20.24
C PHE A 75 -5.19 -31.81 -19.59
N ALA A 76 -6.51 -31.65 -19.45
CA ALA A 76 -7.11 -30.45 -18.88
C ALA A 76 -6.56 -30.11 -17.48
N GLU A 77 -6.14 -31.12 -16.72
CA GLU A 77 -5.50 -30.98 -15.42
C GLU A 77 -4.11 -30.34 -15.51
N ALA A 78 -3.34 -30.64 -16.56
CA ALA A 78 -2.03 -30.03 -16.79
C ALA A 78 -2.17 -28.55 -17.16
N ASP A 79 -3.14 -28.22 -18.01
CA ASP A 79 -3.47 -26.83 -18.36
C ASP A 79 -3.96 -26.03 -17.15
N ALA A 80 -4.80 -26.63 -16.32
CA ALA A 80 -5.28 -26.01 -15.08
C ALA A 80 -4.15 -25.74 -14.08
N LEU A 81 -3.20 -26.68 -13.97
CA LEU A 81 -2.01 -26.51 -13.12
C LEU A 81 -1.11 -25.38 -13.65
N HIS A 82 -0.84 -25.35 -14.97
CA HIS A 82 -0.05 -24.30 -15.60
C HIS A 82 -0.69 -22.92 -15.40
N LYS A 83 -2.01 -22.81 -15.64
CA LYS A 83 -2.76 -21.57 -15.40
C LYS A 83 -2.65 -21.09 -13.95
N THR A 84 -2.72 -22.01 -12.98
CA THR A 84 -2.57 -21.69 -11.56
C THR A 84 -1.15 -21.20 -11.26
N TYR A 85 -0.13 -21.88 -11.76
CA TYR A 85 1.26 -21.44 -11.68
C TYR A 85 1.44 -20.02 -12.23
N SER A 86 1.01 -19.76 -13.47
CA SER A 86 1.15 -18.45 -14.11
C SER A 86 0.42 -17.35 -13.34
N THR A 87 -0.74 -17.67 -12.76
CA THR A 87 -1.49 -16.75 -11.92
C THR A 87 -0.71 -16.38 -10.66
N VAL A 88 -0.24 -17.38 -9.92
CA VAL A 88 0.55 -17.15 -8.68
C VAL A 88 1.82 -16.38 -8.99
N HIS A 89 2.55 -16.79 -10.02
CA HIS A 89 3.78 -16.12 -10.45
C HIS A 89 3.53 -14.64 -10.76
N THR A 90 2.50 -14.35 -11.56
CA THR A 90 2.13 -12.96 -11.90
C THR A 90 1.73 -12.15 -10.66
N GLN A 91 0.97 -12.74 -9.73
CA GLN A 91 0.58 -12.02 -8.50
C GLN A 91 1.79 -11.76 -7.60
N LEU A 92 2.73 -12.70 -7.46
CA LEU A 92 3.97 -12.49 -6.70
C LEU A 92 4.86 -11.42 -7.34
N GLN A 93 4.96 -11.38 -8.68
CA GLN A 93 5.69 -10.34 -9.39
C GLN A 93 5.08 -8.96 -9.14
N ASN A 94 3.74 -8.85 -9.21
CA ASN A 94 3.04 -7.60 -8.95
C ASN A 94 3.22 -7.16 -7.48
N LEU A 95 3.15 -8.10 -6.54
CA LEU A 95 3.38 -7.82 -5.12
C LEU A 95 4.81 -7.31 -4.88
N SER A 96 5.83 -7.99 -5.41
CA SER A 96 7.23 -7.56 -5.26
C SER A 96 7.47 -6.16 -5.82
N LYS A 97 6.90 -5.84 -6.99
CA LYS A 97 6.99 -4.50 -7.60
C LYS A 97 6.30 -3.44 -6.74
N GLY A 98 5.09 -3.70 -6.26
CA GLY A 98 4.37 -2.78 -5.40
C GLY A 98 5.13 -2.49 -4.11
N LEU A 99 5.66 -3.54 -3.48
CA LEU A 99 6.44 -3.41 -2.24
C LEU A 99 7.76 -2.64 -2.46
N ALA A 100 8.44 -2.84 -3.60
CA ALA A 100 9.62 -2.05 -3.96
C ALA A 100 9.30 -0.55 -4.01
N GLY A 101 8.16 -0.18 -4.61
CA GLY A 101 7.70 1.21 -4.63
C GLY A 101 7.39 1.77 -3.24
N GLN A 102 6.78 0.97 -2.36
CA GLN A 102 6.49 1.40 -0.99
C GLN A 102 7.76 1.59 -0.14
N ILE A 103 8.74 0.67 -0.26
CA ILE A 103 10.05 0.79 0.39
C ILE A 103 10.74 2.09 -0.06
N GLU A 104 10.72 2.36 -1.36
CA GLU A 104 11.34 3.57 -1.91
C GLU A 104 10.66 4.85 -1.41
N ALA A 105 9.32 4.89 -1.41
CA ALA A 105 8.56 6.02 -0.87
C ALA A 105 8.87 6.26 0.62
N LEU A 106 8.91 5.19 1.42
CA LEU A 106 9.22 5.27 2.85
C LEU A 106 10.67 5.74 3.08
N GLY A 107 11.63 5.24 2.30
CA GLY A 107 13.02 5.70 2.35
C GLY A 107 13.15 7.20 2.06
N ILE A 108 12.44 7.71 1.04
CA ILE A 108 12.40 9.14 0.74
C ILE A 108 11.77 9.93 1.91
N ALA A 109 10.69 9.42 2.51
CA ALA A 109 10.04 10.07 3.66
C ALA A 109 10.97 10.18 4.87
N ILE A 110 11.71 9.11 5.20
CA ILE A 110 12.70 9.08 6.29
C ILE A 110 13.81 10.12 6.02
N LEU A 111 14.36 10.15 4.81
CA LEU A 111 15.39 11.11 4.42
C LEU A 111 14.91 12.56 4.53
N THR A 112 13.66 12.82 4.13
CA THR A 112 13.04 14.14 4.18
C THR A 112 12.77 14.58 5.62
N ALA A 113 12.30 13.67 6.48
CA ALA A 113 12.08 13.94 7.90
C ALA A 113 13.39 14.27 8.64
N GLY A 114 14.49 13.59 8.28
CA GLY A 114 15.81 13.82 8.90
C GLY A 114 16.53 15.10 8.44
N LYS A 115 16.30 15.56 7.20
CA LYS A 115 17.02 16.72 6.61
C LYS A 115 16.17 17.99 6.49
N GLY A 116 14.86 17.92 6.71
CA GLY A 116 13.92 19.02 6.49
C GLY A 116 13.62 19.28 5.01
N TYR A 117 12.65 20.16 4.73
CA TYR A 117 12.15 20.48 3.37
C TYR A 117 13.23 20.96 2.38
N GLY A 118 14.38 21.47 2.85
CA GLY A 118 15.50 21.86 1.99
C GLY A 118 16.32 20.70 1.41
N GLY A 119 16.04 19.46 1.81
CA GLY A 119 16.80 18.27 1.43
C GLY A 119 16.23 17.42 0.29
N VAL A 120 15.09 17.81 -0.29
CA VAL A 120 14.48 17.09 -1.42
C VAL A 120 14.85 17.81 -2.72
N ASP A 121 15.67 17.18 -3.56
CA ASP A 121 15.99 17.69 -4.88
C ASP A 121 14.89 17.37 -5.91
N ALA A 122 14.97 18.01 -7.08
CA ALA A 122 13.99 17.85 -8.15
C ALA A 122 13.93 16.41 -8.71
N GLU A 123 15.02 15.65 -8.62
CA GLU A 123 15.07 14.25 -9.03
C GLU A 123 14.26 13.37 -8.07
N THR A 124 14.42 13.59 -6.77
CA THR A 124 13.68 12.89 -5.71
C THR A 124 12.19 13.19 -5.79
N GLU A 125 11.82 14.45 -6.06
CA GLU A 125 10.42 14.80 -6.32
C GLU A 125 9.87 14.09 -7.56
N ALA A 126 10.63 14.08 -8.65
CA ALA A 126 10.22 13.40 -9.88
C ALA A 126 10.04 11.91 -9.64
N ARG A 127 10.92 11.30 -8.83
CA ARG A 127 10.84 9.90 -8.45
C ARG A 127 9.62 9.61 -7.59
N MET A 128 9.34 10.45 -6.59
CA MET A 128 8.13 10.34 -5.77
C MET A 128 6.85 10.43 -6.63
N ARG A 129 6.80 11.37 -7.58
CA ARG A 129 5.67 11.47 -8.53
C ARG A 129 5.51 10.19 -9.36
N ALA A 130 6.62 9.59 -9.81
CA ALA A 130 6.58 8.33 -10.55
C ALA A 130 6.08 7.16 -9.69
N ILE A 131 6.52 7.05 -8.43
CA ILE A 131 6.05 6.03 -7.49
C ILE A 131 4.54 6.18 -7.25
N VAL A 132 4.06 7.40 -6.99
CA VAL A 132 2.63 7.67 -6.80
C VAL A 132 1.83 7.32 -8.06
N ALA A 133 2.32 7.67 -9.24
CA ALA A 133 1.65 7.34 -10.51
C ALA A 133 1.57 5.82 -10.72
N GLN A 134 2.65 5.09 -10.44
CA GLN A 134 2.69 3.63 -10.54
C GLN A 134 1.74 2.99 -9.52
N ALA A 135 1.76 3.43 -8.27
CA ALA A 135 0.85 2.94 -7.23
C ALA A 135 -0.63 3.14 -7.59
N LYS A 136 -0.99 4.28 -8.19
CA LYS A 136 -2.35 4.54 -8.68
C LYS A 136 -2.74 3.62 -9.84
N LYS A 137 -1.81 3.30 -10.72
CA LYS A 137 -2.03 2.40 -11.86
C LYS A 137 -2.27 0.96 -11.39
N ASP A 138 -1.54 0.53 -10.38
CA ASP A 138 -1.61 -0.84 -9.85
C ASP A 138 -2.73 -1.02 -8.81
N TYR A 139 -3.39 0.06 -8.39
CA TYR A 139 -4.51 0.03 -7.45
C TYR A 139 -5.76 -0.58 -8.08
N VAL A 140 -6.37 -1.53 -7.37
CA VAL A 140 -7.62 -2.20 -7.77
C VAL A 140 -8.70 -1.87 -6.72
N PRO A 141 -9.67 -1.00 -7.03
CA PRO A 141 -10.70 -0.55 -6.07
C PRO A 141 -11.47 -1.69 -5.39
N ASP A 142 -11.78 -2.76 -6.12
CA ASP A 142 -12.55 -3.89 -5.59
C ASP A 142 -11.87 -4.63 -4.44
N ARG A 143 -10.54 -4.48 -4.32
CA ARG A 143 -9.72 -5.04 -3.24
C ARG A 143 -9.68 -4.15 -2.01
N ASP A 144 -10.14 -2.90 -2.09
CA ASP A 144 -10.15 -1.96 -0.99
C ASP A 144 -11.44 -2.11 -0.16
N PRO A 145 -11.35 -2.56 1.11
CA PRO A 145 -12.53 -2.69 1.96
C PRO A 145 -13.18 -1.35 2.28
N LEU A 146 -12.42 -0.25 2.29
CA LEU A 146 -12.94 1.08 2.63
C LEU A 146 -13.82 1.66 1.52
N VAL A 147 -13.60 1.26 0.26
CA VAL A 147 -14.47 1.66 -0.86
C VAL A 147 -15.87 1.08 -0.66
N LYS A 148 -15.95 -0.20 -0.27
CA LYS A 148 -17.22 -0.89 -0.01
C LYS A 148 -17.97 -0.30 1.19
N GLU A 149 -17.24 0.14 2.20
CA GLU A 149 -17.83 0.83 3.36
C GLU A 149 -18.36 2.21 2.98
N LYS A 150 -17.62 3.00 2.19
CA LYS A 150 -18.09 4.30 1.67
C LYS A 150 -19.33 4.17 0.79
N GLU A 151 -19.37 3.21 -0.12
CA GLU A 151 -20.55 2.95 -0.96
C GLU A 151 -21.77 2.56 -0.12
N LYS A 152 -21.57 1.83 0.98
CA LYS A 152 -22.62 1.46 1.92
C LYS A 152 -23.10 2.66 2.77
N GLU A 153 -22.20 3.56 3.13
CA GLU A 153 -22.52 4.81 3.84
C GLU A 153 -23.22 5.83 2.92
N GLU A 154 -22.83 5.94 1.65
CA GLU A 154 -23.53 6.76 0.64
C GLU A 154 -24.92 6.20 0.32
N ALA A 155 -25.07 4.87 0.25
CA ALA A 155 -26.37 4.23 0.06
C ALA A 155 -27.29 4.32 1.30
N ALA A 156 -26.74 4.62 2.48
CA ALA A 156 -27.48 4.77 3.74
C ALA A 156 -27.83 6.23 4.08
N GLN A 157 -27.36 7.21 3.31
CA GLN A 157 -27.72 8.61 3.50
C GLN A 157 -29.12 8.90 2.89
N PRO A 158 -30.08 9.43 3.67
CA PRO A 158 -31.35 9.85 3.12
C PRO A 158 -31.13 11.08 2.22
N THR A 159 -31.66 11.03 1.00
CA THR A 159 -31.69 12.16 0.07
C THR A 159 -32.29 13.40 0.75
N PRO A 160 -31.66 14.60 0.67
CA PRO A 160 -32.29 15.82 1.13
C PRO A 160 -33.46 16.15 0.19
N THR A 161 -34.68 16.08 0.72
CA THR A 161 -35.87 16.63 0.07
C THR A 161 -35.73 18.15 0.03
N GLY A 162 -35.26 18.67 -1.10
CA GLY A 162 -35.17 20.09 -1.41
C GLY A 162 -36.48 20.65 -2.00
N GLU A 163 -37.04 21.62 -1.28
CA GLU A 163 -37.69 22.86 -1.78
C GLU A 163 -39.04 22.71 -2.51
N GLY A 164 -40.15 23.28 -2.01
CA GLY A 164 -40.25 24.63 -1.47
C GLY A 164 -40.43 25.67 -2.57
N LYS A 165 -41.34 25.46 -3.52
CA LYS A 165 -41.62 26.41 -4.61
C LYS A 165 -42.54 27.53 -4.13
N THR A 166 -41.95 28.59 -3.58
CA THR A 166 -42.60 29.90 -3.45
C THR A 166 -42.58 30.60 -4.81
N GLY A 167 -43.71 31.20 -5.19
CA GLY A 167 -43.77 32.10 -6.33
C GLY A 167 -45.07 32.04 -7.10
N LYS A 168 -46.01 32.95 -6.77
CA LYS A 168 -46.72 33.80 -7.74
C LYS A 168 -47.60 34.81 -7.00
N GLY A 169 -47.06 36.01 -6.79
CA GLY A 169 -47.85 37.23 -6.70
C GLY A 169 -48.31 37.61 -8.11
N LYS A 170 -49.60 37.89 -8.26
CA LYS A 170 -50.17 38.51 -9.45
C LYS A 170 -51.00 39.70 -8.97
N ILE A 171 -50.82 40.81 -9.67
CA ILE A 171 -51.63 42.04 -9.69
C ILE A 171 -53.14 41.78 -9.59
#